data_AF-A0A5D2TRV7-F1
#
_entry.id   AF-A0A5D2TRV7-F1
#
_cell.length_a   1.000
_cell.length_b   1.000
_cell.length_c   1.000
_cell.angle_alpha   90.00
_cell.angle_beta   90.00
_cell.angle_gamma   90.00
#
_symmetry.space_group_name_H-M   'P 1'
#
loop_
_entity.id
_entity.type
_entity.pdbx_description
1 polymer ?
#
loop_
_entity_poly.entity_id
_entity_poly.type
_entity_poly.pdbx_seq_one_letter_code
_entity_poly.pdbx_strand_id
1 'polypeptide(L)'
;MCIAAFIWQAHPLYPLLLLQNRDEYHNRPTKALAWWDVDGCEILGGRDESTKSPMEFAEQLATGAHQYNGFNLIVADIPSKSMVYISNRPKGEPIDIQQVSPGIHVLSNAKLDSPWHKAQRLGKGFKQMLNRYGKNEVNVKEMVEKLMKDKVKADKSKLPGICALDMEFILSSIFVEMDTPLGLYGTRSTAAMTVGAGGEISFYDEYLEKGVWFERTVNYH
;
A
#
# COMPACT_ATOMS: atom_id res chain seq x y z
N MET A 1 -4.58 -3.05 10.08
CA MET A 1 -3.75 -1.86 9.79
C MET A 1 -2.91 -2.12 8.55
N CYS A 2 -3.38 -1.67 7.39
CA CYS A 2 -2.69 -1.87 6.12
C CYS A 2 -1.24 -1.35 6.13
N ILE A 3 -0.41 -1.95 5.29
CA ILE A 3 0.96 -1.51 5.08
C ILE A 3 1.34 -1.68 3.61
N ALA A 4 2.12 -0.75 3.09
CA ALA A 4 2.66 -0.76 1.74
C ALA A 4 4.14 -0.37 1.75
N ALA A 5 4.93 -0.98 0.89
CA ALA A 5 6.27 -0.54 0.56
C ALA A 5 6.38 -0.34 -0.95
N PHE A 6 7.02 0.74 -1.36
CA PHE A 6 7.22 1.02 -2.77
C PHE A 6 8.58 1.67 -3.03
N ILE A 7 9.08 1.46 -4.24
CA ILE A 7 10.21 2.21 -4.78
C ILE A 7 9.70 3.12 -5.88
N TRP A 8 10.10 4.40 -5.83
CA TRP A 8 9.69 5.44 -6.74
C TRP A 8 10.90 6.06 -7.43
N GLN A 9 10.93 6.06 -8.76
CA GLN A 9 11.97 6.69 -9.60
C GLN A 9 13.43 6.32 -9.22
N ALA A 10 13.63 5.17 -8.59
CA ALA A 10 14.92 4.76 -8.03
C ALA A 10 15.34 3.33 -8.40
N HIS A 11 14.56 2.65 -9.24
CA HIS A 11 14.93 1.36 -9.82
C HIS A 11 15.16 1.51 -11.33
N PRO A 12 16.20 0.88 -11.92
CA PRO A 12 16.53 1.05 -13.34
C PRO A 12 15.45 0.52 -14.30
N LEU A 13 14.73 -0.53 -13.89
CA LEU A 13 13.68 -1.15 -14.72
C LEU A 13 12.26 -0.70 -14.36
N TYR A 14 12.05 -0.26 -13.11
CA TYR A 14 10.71 -0.07 -12.56
C TYR A 14 10.60 1.35 -11.98
N PRO A 15 10.10 2.33 -12.75
CA PRO A 15 9.75 3.64 -12.21
C PRO A 15 8.87 3.56 -10.96
N LEU A 16 8.01 2.53 -10.88
CA LEU A 16 7.26 2.17 -9.68
C LEU A 16 7.23 0.65 -9.49
N LEU A 17 7.58 0.19 -8.28
CA LEU A 17 7.24 -1.14 -7.79
C LEU A 17 6.62 -0.98 -6.41
N LEU A 18 5.46 -1.60 -6.20
CA LEU A 18 4.65 -1.50 -4.99
C LEU A 18 4.32 -2.90 -4.48
N LEU A 19 4.40 -3.10 -3.15
CA LEU A 19 3.84 -4.23 -2.41
C LEU A 19 2.89 -3.69 -1.34
N GLN A 20 1.73 -4.32 -1.13
CA GLN A 20 0.71 -3.82 -0.22
C GLN A 20 -0.08 -4.96 0.43
N ASN A 21 -0.21 -4.92 1.76
CA ASN A 21 -1.16 -5.75 2.51
C ASN A 21 -2.37 -4.93 2.90
N ARG A 22 -3.56 -5.43 2.55
CA ARG A 22 -4.83 -4.88 3.00
C ARG A 22 -5.36 -5.72 4.15
N ASP A 23 -5.53 -5.08 5.29
CA ASP A 23 -6.13 -5.69 6.46
C ASP A 23 -7.60 -5.33 6.59
N GLU A 24 -8.44 -6.33 6.83
CA GLU A 24 -9.87 -6.18 6.95
C GLU A 24 -10.48 -7.39 7.66
N TYR A 25 -11.73 -7.28 8.11
CA TYR A 25 -12.50 -8.45 8.53
C TYR A 25 -12.66 -9.45 7.38
N HIS A 26 -12.38 -10.72 7.63
CA HIS A 26 -12.44 -11.80 6.62
C HIS A 26 -13.87 -12.05 6.14
N ASN A 27 -14.87 -11.75 6.96
CA ASN A 27 -16.30 -11.91 6.62
C ASN A 27 -16.89 -10.70 5.88
N ARG A 28 -16.16 -9.58 5.71
CA ARG A 28 -16.67 -8.41 4.97
C ARG A 28 -17.00 -8.81 3.51
N PRO A 29 -18.16 -8.46 2.95
CA PRO A 29 -18.44 -8.71 1.54
C PRO A 29 -17.45 -7.95 0.64
N THR A 30 -16.80 -8.65 -0.29
CA THR A 30 -15.90 -8.06 -1.29
C THR A 30 -16.05 -8.81 -2.62
N LYS A 31 -15.74 -8.13 -3.72
CA LYS A 31 -15.51 -8.77 -5.03
C LYS A 31 -14.02 -8.75 -5.32
N ALA A 32 -13.53 -9.73 -6.07
CA ALA A 32 -12.20 -9.67 -6.66
C ALA A 32 -12.09 -8.42 -7.56
N LEU A 33 -10.87 -7.91 -7.75
CA LEU A 33 -10.66 -6.75 -8.62
C LEU A 33 -11.06 -7.14 -10.06
N ALA A 34 -11.89 -6.33 -10.69
CA ALA A 34 -12.48 -6.62 -12.00
C ALA A 34 -12.51 -5.36 -12.85
N TRP A 35 -12.60 -5.55 -14.17
CA TRP A 35 -12.85 -4.47 -15.10
C TRP A 35 -14.28 -3.94 -14.94
N TRP A 36 -14.40 -2.62 -14.95
CA TRP A 36 -15.65 -1.89 -15.03
C TRP A 36 -15.74 -1.28 -16.41
N ASP A 37 -16.83 -1.53 -17.13
CA ASP A 37 -17.16 -0.77 -18.32
C ASP A 37 -17.82 0.53 -17.86
N VAL A 38 -17.12 1.65 -18.06
CA VAL A 38 -17.63 3.00 -17.80
C VAL A 38 -17.44 3.81 -19.08
N ASP A 39 -18.55 4.13 -19.73
CA ASP A 39 -18.60 4.89 -20.98
C ASP A 39 -17.72 4.30 -22.10
N GLY A 40 -17.72 2.96 -22.24
CA GLY A 40 -16.94 2.25 -23.25
C GLY A 40 -15.43 2.21 -22.97
N CYS A 41 -15.01 2.65 -21.78
CA CYS A 41 -13.66 2.47 -21.28
C CYS A 41 -13.66 1.32 -20.28
N GLU A 42 -12.79 0.32 -20.51
CA GLU A 42 -12.52 -0.70 -19.51
C GLU A 42 -11.59 -0.11 -18.44
N ILE A 43 -12.08 -0.04 -17.20
CA ILE A 43 -11.36 0.53 -16.07
C ILE A 43 -11.18 -0.52 -15.01
N LEU A 44 -9.95 -0.78 -14.62
CA LEU A 44 -9.65 -1.64 -13.49
C LEU A 44 -9.66 -0.82 -12.18
N GLY A 45 -10.82 -0.30 -11.82
CA GLY A 45 -11.02 0.58 -10.66
C GLY A 45 -12.02 1.70 -10.93
N GLY A 46 -12.07 2.68 -10.04
CA GLY A 46 -12.80 3.93 -10.29
C GLY A 46 -12.01 4.87 -11.19
N ARG A 47 -12.70 5.67 -12.02
CA ARG A 47 -12.10 6.74 -12.82
C ARG A 47 -12.31 8.08 -12.14
N ASP A 48 -11.27 8.88 -12.04
CA ASP A 48 -11.40 10.32 -11.90
C ASP A 48 -11.28 10.94 -13.31
N GLU A 49 -12.22 11.82 -13.67
CA GLU A 49 -12.20 12.57 -14.94
C GLU A 49 -11.36 13.85 -14.86
N SER A 50 -10.84 14.17 -13.67
CA SER A 50 -9.98 15.31 -13.43
C SER A 50 -8.67 15.21 -14.20
N THR A 51 -8.32 16.27 -14.94
CA THR A 51 -7.03 16.42 -15.63
C THR A 51 -5.95 17.06 -14.76
N LYS A 52 -6.16 17.14 -13.44
CA LYS A 52 -5.25 17.79 -12.49
C LYS A 52 -3.96 17.00 -12.33
N SER A 53 -2.85 17.71 -12.17
CA SER A 53 -1.62 17.12 -11.67
C SER A 53 -1.83 16.58 -10.24
N PRO A 54 -0.97 15.66 -9.75
CA PRO A 54 -1.05 15.15 -8.39
C PRO A 54 -1.08 16.24 -7.31
N MET A 55 -0.32 17.34 -7.50
CA MET A 55 -0.27 18.45 -6.55
C MET A 55 -1.58 19.23 -6.54
N GLU A 56 -2.10 19.62 -7.70
CA GLU A 56 -3.37 20.34 -7.82
C GLU A 56 -4.54 19.52 -7.25
N PHE A 57 -4.53 18.19 -7.47
CA PHE A 57 -5.52 17.30 -6.89
C PHE A 57 -5.41 17.28 -5.35
N ALA A 58 -4.19 17.17 -4.80
CA ALA A 58 -3.97 17.16 -3.36
C ALA A 58 -4.40 18.49 -2.71
N GLU A 59 -4.03 19.64 -3.29
CA GLU A 59 -4.44 20.95 -2.81
C GLU A 59 -5.96 21.13 -2.84
N GLN A 60 -6.62 20.68 -3.92
CA GLN A 60 -8.08 20.69 -3.99
C GLN A 60 -8.70 19.79 -2.91
N LEU A 61 -8.20 18.56 -2.75
CA LEU A 61 -8.68 17.62 -1.73
C LEU A 61 -8.52 18.19 -0.32
N ALA A 62 -7.43 18.93 -0.05
CA ALA A 62 -7.18 19.55 1.24
C ALA A 62 -8.29 20.52 1.68
N THR A 63 -8.91 21.24 0.73
CA THR A 63 -10.05 22.14 1.03
C THR A 63 -11.26 21.40 1.62
N GLY A 64 -11.48 20.15 1.20
CA GLY A 64 -12.58 19.29 1.64
C GLY A 64 -12.16 18.17 2.60
N ALA A 65 -10.89 18.10 3.00
CA ALA A 65 -10.34 16.95 3.72
C ALA A 65 -11.02 16.66 5.06
N HIS A 66 -11.62 17.70 5.69
CA HIS A 66 -12.37 17.61 6.94
C HIS A 66 -13.70 16.83 6.80
N GLN A 67 -14.22 16.67 5.57
CA GLN A 67 -15.43 15.91 5.30
C GLN A 67 -15.18 14.40 5.25
N TYR A 68 -13.91 13.98 5.20
CA TYR A 68 -13.52 12.58 5.12
C TYR A 68 -13.03 12.05 6.47
N ASN A 69 -13.16 10.74 6.66
CA ASN A 69 -12.46 10.04 7.74
C ASN A 69 -10.93 10.17 7.58
N GLY A 70 -10.20 9.91 8.66
CA GLY A 70 -8.74 9.98 8.63
C GLY A 70 -8.13 9.03 7.59
N PHE A 71 -7.37 9.56 6.61
CA PHE A 71 -6.77 8.83 5.48
C PHE A 71 -5.29 9.16 5.30
N ASN A 72 -4.62 8.28 4.56
CA ASN A 72 -3.34 8.53 3.90
C ASN A 72 -3.55 8.23 2.41
N LEU A 73 -3.18 9.14 1.52
CA LEU A 73 -3.37 9.00 0.09
C LEU A 73 -2.07 9.30 -0.65
N ILE A 74 -1.72 8.45 -1.61
CA ILE A 74 -0.66 8.67 -2.59
C ILE A 74 -1.34 8.89 -3.92
N VAL A 75 -1.00 9.99 -4.58
CA VAL A 75 -1.44 10.31 -5.94
C VAL A 75 -0.19 10.35 -6.81
N ALA A 76 -0.16 9.55 -7.87
CA ALA A 76 0.99 9.44 -8.75
C ALA A 76 0.57 9.60 -10.20
N ASP A 77 1.34 10.39 -10.93
CA ASP A 77 1.28 10.50 -12.38
C ASP A 77 2.61 9.96 -12.94
N ILE A 78 2.53 8.78 -13.56
CA ILE A 78 3.69 8.03 -14.02
C ILE A 78 4.39 8.76 -15.18
N PRO A 79 3.69 9.19 -16.26
CA PRO A 79 4.30 9.98 -17.34
C PRO A 79 5.05 11.22 -16.87
N SER A 80 4.46 12.04 -15.99
CA SER A 80 5.12 13.27 -15.51
C SER A 80 6.13 13.03 -14.39
N LYS A 81 6.23 11.78 -13.89
CA LYS A 81 7.11 11.40 -12.78
C LYS A 81 6.83 12.22 -11.51
N SER A 82 5.57 12.58 -11.29
CA SER A 82 5.13 13.29 -10.11
C SER A 82 4.38 12.35 -9.17
N MET A 83 4.67 12.44 -7.88
CA MET A 83 3.95 11.72 -6.85
C MET A 83 3.81 12.62 -5.63
N VAL A 84 2.59 12.71 -5.11
CA VAL A 84 2.23 13.52 -3.94
C VAL A 84 1.56 12.64 -2.92
N TYR A 85 1.96 12.81 -1.66
CA TYR A 85 1.29 12.26 -0.51
C TYR A 85 0.42 13.34 0.13
N ILE A 86 -0.80 12.95 0.50
CA ILE A 86 -1.71 13.79 1.28
C ILE A 86 -2.34 13.00 2.43
N SER A 87 -2.42 13.63 3.60
CA SER A 87 -3.06 13.04 4.78
C SER A 87 -3.76 14.10 5.61
N ASN A 88 -4.94 13.74 6.12
CA ASN A 88 -5.68 14.53 7.11
C ASN A 88 -5.47 13.97 8.54
N ARG A 89 -4.39 13.20 8.75
CA ARG A 89 -4.01 12.63 10.05
C ARG A 89 -2.70 13.22 10.59
N PRO A 90 -2.56 13.31 11.92
CA PRO A 90 -3.58 13.02 12.94
C PRO A 90 -4.66 14.12 12.99
N LYS A 91 -5.83 13.77 13.55
CA LYS A 91 -6.96 14.70 13.62
C LYS A 91 -6.59 15.92 14.45
N GLY A 92 -6.85 17.12 13.92
CA GLY A 92 -6.56 18.39 14.59
C GLY A 92 -5.20 19.00 14.23
N GLU A 93 -4.34 18.26 13.50
CA GLU A 93 -3.20 18.85 12.82
C GLU A 93 -3.60 19.40 11.44
N PRO A 94 -2.81 20.34 10.88
CA PRO A 94 -2.95 20.76 9.49
C PRO A 94 -2.87 19.57 8.52
N ILE A 95 -3.53 19.70 7.37
CA ILE A 95 -3.41 18.74 6.29
C ILE A 95 -1.95 18.69 5.83
N ASP A 96 -1.40 17.49 5.79
CA ASP A 96 -0.03 17.25 5.36
C ASP A 96 -0.04 16.94 3.87
N ILE A 97 0.65 17.76 3.09
CA ILE A 97 0.85 17.56 1.64
C ILE A 97 2.35 17.60 1.40
N GLN A 98 2.89 16.56 0.79
CA GLN A 98 4.31 16.49 0.45
C GLN A 98 4.53 15.86 -0.91
N GLN A 99 5.49 16.41 -1.66
CA GLN A 99 6.04 15.73 -2.82
C GLN A 99 6.81 14.48 -2.35
N VAL A 100 6.52 13.34 -2.95
CA VAL A 100 7.26 12.10 -2.68
C VAL A 100 8.54 12.12 -3.50
N SER A 101 9.67 12.09 -2.79
CA SER A 101 11.00 12.07 -3.41
C SER A 101 11.31 10.71 -4.05
N PRO A 102 12.26 10.62 -5.00
CA PRO A 102 12.74 9.33 -5.48
C PRO A 102 13.39 8.51 -4.35
N GLY A 103 13.01 7.24 -4.22
CA GLY A 103 13.53 6.40 -3.16
C GLY A 103 12.61 5.24 -2.77
N ILE A 104 12.96 4.60 -1.66
CA ILE A 104 12.14 3.57 -1.02
C ILE A 104 11.29 4.24 0.06
N HIS A 105 10.00 3.97 0.02
CA HIS A 105 9.03 4.50 0.97
C HIS A 105 8.19 3.38 1.57
N VAL A 106 7.76 3.59 2.81
CA VAL A 106 6.85 2.67 3.50
C VAL A 106 5.69 3.45 4.10
N LEU A 107 4.48 3.10 3.70
CA LEU A 107 3.26 3.68 4.21
C LEU A 107 2.52 2.67 5.08
N SER A 108 2.17 3.07 6.30
CA SER A 108 1.28 2.30 7.17
C SER A 108 0.09 3.18 7.58
N ASN A 109 -0.46 2.99 8.77
CA ASN A 109 -1.56 3.80 9.28
C ASN A 109 -1.12 5.16 9.87
N ALA A 110 0.18 5.38 10.02
CA ALA A 110 0.74 6.68 10.38
C ALA A 110 1.19 7.44 9.12
N LYS A 111 1.85 8.58 9.30
CA LYS A 111 2.38 9.37 8.19
C LYS A 111 3.38 8.56 7.35
N LEU A 112 3.55 8.92 6.08
CA LEU A 112 4.55 8.30 5.19
C LEU A 112 5.92 8.24 5.88
N ASP A 113 6.59 7.09 5.78
CA ASP A 113 7.93 6.85 6.35
C ASP A 113 8.04 7.01 7.88
N SER A 114 6.91 7.02 8.59
CA SER A 114 6.91 6.99 10.05
C SER A 114 7.71 5.78 10.56
N PRO A 115 8.57 5.95 11.59
CA PRO A 115 9.58 4.97 12.00
C PRO A 115 9.01 3.81 12.84
N TRP A 116 7.92 3.20 12.39
CA TRP A 116 7.33 2.02 13.02
C TRP A 116 8.22 0.81 12.83
N HIS A 117 8.32 -0.04 13.86
CA HIS A 117 9.11 -1.27 13.79
C HIS A 117 8.79 -2.13 12.57
N LYS A 118 7.50 -2.33 12.26
CA LYS A 118 7.09 -3.09 11.06
C LYS A 118 7.40 -2.36 9.76
N ALA A 119 7.29 -1.03 9.74
CA ALA A 119 7.58 -0.23 8.56
C ALA A 119 9.09 -0.23 8.25
N GLN A 120 9.93 -0.02 9.27
CA GLN A 120 11.39 -0.09 9.15
C GLN A 120 11.85 -1.49 8.75
N ARG A 121 11.25 -2.54 9.32
CA ARG A 121 11.55 -3.93 8.97
C ARG A 121 11.18 -4.23 7.52
N LEU A 122 9.99 -3.84 7.09
CA LEU A 122 9.55 -3.98 5.70
C LEU A 122 10.47 -3.22 4.75
N GLY A 123 10.77 -1.95 5.02
CA GLY A 123 11.65 -1.13 4.21
C GLY A 123 13.07 -1.70 4.09
N LYS A 124 13.62 -2.22 5.19
CA LYS A 124 14.93 -2.90 5.19
C LYS A 124 14.91 -4.17 4.34
N GLY A 125 13.90 -5.03 4.52
CA GLY A 125 13.75 -6.27 3.75
C GLY A 125 13.54 -5.98 2.26
N PHE A 126 12.72 -4.98 1.94
CA PHE A 126 12.47 -4.54 0.56
C PHE A 126 13.74 -4.03 -0.11
N LYS A 127 14.53 -3.19 0.57
CA LYS A 127 15.84 -2.74 0.09
C LYS A 127 16.82 -3.90 -0.14
N GLN A 128 16.85 -4.88 0.76
CA GLN A 128 17.71 -6.06 0.62
C GLN A 128 17.34 -6.91 -0.60
N MET A 129 16.04 -7.12 -0.83
CA MET A 129 15.55 -7.84 -2.01
C MET A 129 15.90 -7.08 -3.29
N LEU A 130 15.67 -5.76 -3.35
CA LEU A 130 16.03 -4.93 -4.51
C LEU A 130 17.53 -4.99 -4.80
N ASN A 131 18.38 -4.88 -3.77
CA ASN A 131 19.83 -5.00 -3.93
C ASN A 131 20.26 -6.38 -4.45
N ARG A 132 19.55 -7.45 -4.07
CA ARG A 132 19.82 -8.81 -4.55
C ARG A 132 19.50 -8.96 -6.05
N TYR A 133 18.42 -8.37 -6.53
CA TYR A 133 18.10 -8.36 -7.97
C TYR A 133 19.01 -7.40 -8.75
N GLY A 134 19.41 -6.28 -8.14
CA GLY A 134 20.30 -5.30 -8.73
C GLY A 134 19.63 -4.58 -9.90
N LYS A 135 20.04 -4.93 -11.12
CA LYS A 135 19.47 -4.37 -12.36
C LYS A 135 18.60 -5.38 -13.13
N ASN A 136 18.36 -6.55 -12.56
CA ASN A 136 17.56 -7.60 -13.18
C ASN A 136 16.08 -7.43 -12.86
N GLU A 137 15.23 -8.14 -13.59
CA GLU A 137 13.81 -8.22 -13.28
C GLU A 137 13.57 -8.81 -11.89
N VAL A 138 12.55 -8.29 -11.20
CA VAL A 138 12.19 -8.76 -9.86
C VAL A 138 11.19 -9.90 -9.94
N ASN A 139 11.39 -10.94 -9.14
CA ASN A 139 10.33 -11.93 -8.90
C ASN A 139 9.39 -11.40 -7.80
N VAL A 140 8.27 -10.82 -8.24
CA VAL A 140 7.26 -10.22 -7.36
C VAL A 140 6.68 -11.23 -6.38
N LYS A 141 6.41 -12.47 -6.82
CA LYS A 141 5.90 -13.53 -5.93
C LYS A 141 6.89 -13.85 -4.81
N GLU A 142 8.17 -13.98 -5.15
CA GLU A 142 9.22 -14.18 -4.13
C GLU A 142 9.27 -13.03 -3.12
N MET A 143 9.12 -11.79 -3.58
CA MET A 143 9.09 -10.62 -2.69
C MET A 143 7.86 -10.62 -1.78
N VAL A 144 6.68 -10.96 -2.31
CA VAL A 144 5.45 -11.10 -1.52
C VAL A 144 5.60 -12.17 -0.45
N GLU A 145 6.05 -13.37 -0.83
CA GLU A 145 6.27 -14.49 0.08
C GLU A 145 7.22 -14.13 1.23
N LYS A 146 8.35 -13.49 0.91
CA LYS A 146 9.39 -13.19 1.90
C LYS A 146 9.11 -11.97 2.77
N LEU A 147 8.40 -10.97 2.25
CA LEU A 147 8.24 -9.69 2.93
C LEU A 147 6.83 -9.51 3.49
N MET A 148 5.81 -9.85 2.69
CA MET A 148 4.43 -9.50 3.00
C MET A 148 3.74 -10.55 3.87
N LYS A 149 4.26 -11.78 3.97
CA LYS A 149 3.76 -12.83 4.87
C LYS A 149 4.44 -12.84 6.26
N ASP A 150 5.18 -11.78 6.60
CA ASP A 150 5.89 -11.64 7.87
C ASP A 150 4.94 -11.40 9.07
N LYS A 151 4.83 -12.42 9.93
CA LYS A 151 4.01 -12.42 11.16
C LYS A 151 4.76 -11.98 12.42
N VAL A 152 6.03 -11.53 12.31
CA VAL A 152 6.85 -11.11 13.45
C VAL A 152 6.23 -9.87 14.11
N LYS A 153 5.99 -9.96 15.42
CA LYS A 153 5.46 -8.86 16.22
C LYS A 153 6.59 -8.00 16.80
N ALA A 154 6.30 -6.74 17.08
CA ALA A 154 7.21 -5.86 17.79
C ALA A 154 7.31 -6.25 19.28
N ASP A 155 8.39 -5.83 19.92
CA ASP A 155 8.53 -5.90 21.37
C ASP A 155 7.44 -5.02 22.02
N LYS A 156 6.71 -5.58 23.01
CA LYS A 156 5.64 -4.87 23.73
C LYS A 156 6.14 -3.58 24.37
N SER A 157 7.40 -3.53 24.81
CA SER A 157 8.02 -2.34 25.42
C SER A 157 8.26 -1.19 24.44
N LYS A 158 8.23 -1.47 23.13
CA LYS A 158 8.46 -0.49 22.05
C LYS A 158 7.17 -0.13 21.31
N LEU A 159 6.04 -0.51 21.87
CA LEU A 159 4.73 -0.13 21.36
C LEU A 159 4.42 1.33 21.74
N PRO A 160 3.65 2.03 20.91
CA PRO A 160 3.49 3.48 20.97
C PRO A 160 2.45 3.93 22.00
N GLY A 161 1.61 3.03 22.51
CA GLY A 161 0.56 3.37 23.48
C GLY A 161 -0.59 4.20 22.90
N ILE A 162 -0.91 4.04 21.62
CA ILE A 162 -2.04 4.68 20.92
C ILE A 162 -3.36 3.97 21.25
N CYS A 163 -3.35 2.63 21.33
CA CYS A 163 -4.50 1.84 21.77
C CYS A 163 -4.10 0.74 22.76
N ALA A 164 -5.04 -0.16 23.09
CA ALA A 164 -4.80 -1.24 24.04
C ALA A 164 -3.58 -2.07 23.62
N LEU A 165 -2.67 -2.32 24.57
CA LEU A 165 -1.36 -2.94 24.31
C LEU A 165 -1.45 -4.26 23.53
N ASP A 166 -2.44 -5.11 23.85
CA ASP A 166 -2.63 -6.38 23.15
C ASP A 166 -3.09 -6.19 21.69
N MET A 167 -3.90 -5.17 21.43
CA MET A 167 -4.31 -4.80 20.07
C MET A 167 -3.09 -4.27 19.29
N GLU A 168 -2.30 -3.38 19.87
CA GLU A 168 -1.07 -2.86 19.24
C GLU A 168 -0.06 -3.96 18.96
N PHE A 169 0.11 -4.87 19.90
CA PHE A 169 1.01 -6.01 19.75
C PHE A 169 0.59 -6.90 18.58
N ILE A 170 -0.69 -7.19 18.43
CA ILE A 170 -1.19 -8.00 17.31
C ILE A 170 -1.04 -7.24 15.98
N LEU A 171 -1.35 -5.94 15.95
CA LEU A 171 -1.26 -5.09 14.75
C LEU A 171 0.18 -4.73 14.33
N SER A 172 1.17 -5.14 15.12
CA SER A 172 2.59 -4.84 14.90
C SER A 172 3.30 -5.76 13.90
N SER A 173 2.61 -6.78 13.36
CA SER A 173 3.11 -7.57 12.24
C SER A 173 2.80 -6.93 10.88
N ILE A 174 3.49 -7.41 9.83
CA ILE A 174 3.23 -7.01 8.44
C ILE A 174 2.02 -7.79 7.90
N PHE A 175 1.99 -9.10 8.18
CA PHE A 175 0.83 -9.95 7.98
C PHE A 175 0.06 -10.07 9.29
N VAL A 176 -1.13 -9.49 9.35
CA VAL A 176 -1.95 -9.41 10.57
C VAL A 176 -2.93 -10.57 10.62
N GLU A 177 -3.05 -11.21 11.78
CA GLU A 177 -4.09 -12.19 12.08
C GLU A 177 -4.56 -12.00 13.52
N MET A 178 -5.86 -11.80 13.70
CA MET A 178 -6.49 -11.50 14.97
C MET A 178 -7.88 -12.11 15.06
N ASP A 179 -8.13 -12.88 16.10
CA ASP A 179 -9.50 -13.23 16.50
C ASP A 179 -10.15 -12.05 17.22
N THR A 180 -11.36 -11.70 16.80
CA THR A 180 -12.18 -10.69 17.46
C THR A 180 -13.57 -11.25 17.75
N PRO A 181 -14.35 -10.64 18.66
CA PRO A 181 -15.76 -11.01 18.86
C PRO A 181 -16.62 -10.90 17.59
N LEU A 182 -16.20 -10.12 16.59
CA LEU A 182 -16.89 -9.95 15.31
C LEU A 182 -16.40 -10.91 14.21
N GLY A 183 -15.42 -11.77 14.53
CA GLY A 183 -14.79 -12.71 13.61
C GLY A 183 -13.30 -12.44 13.39
N LEU A 184 -12.71 -13.13 12.42
CA LEU A 184 -11.30 -12.99 12.05
C LEU A 184 -11.05 -11.64 11.38
N TYR A 185 -10.11 -10.87 11.92
CA TYR A 185 -9.56 -9.66 11.33
C TYR A 185 -8.10 -9.89 10.96
N GLY A 186 -7.70 -9.50 9.77
CA GLY A 186 -6.32 -9.72 9.35
C GLY A 186 -6.04 -9.31 7.93
N THR A 187 -4.82 -9.60 7.47
CA THR A 187 -4.43 -9.42 6.09
C THR A 187 -5.29 -10.34 5.23
N ARG A 188 -6.11 -9.71 4.40
CA ARG A 188 -7.09 -10.39 3.55
C ARG A 188 -6.66 -10.40 2.09
N SER A 189 -5.84 -9.45 1.68
CA SER A 189 -5.24 -9.45 0.36
C SER A 189 -3.85 -8.85 0.39
N THR A 190 -2.99 -9.37 -0.47
CA THR A 190 -1.66 -8.86 -0.75
C THR A 190 -1.59 -8.54 -2.23
N ALA A 191 -1.35 -7.28 -2.56
CA ALA A 191 -1.19 -6.82 -3.92
C ALA A 191 0.27 -6.43 -4.17
N ALA A 192 0.71 -6.64 -5.40
CA ALA A 192 1.97 -6.16 -5.89
C ALA A 192 1.82 -5.65 -7.32
N MET A 193 2.46 -4.53 -7.61
CA MET A 193 2.36 -3.87 -8.90
C MET A 193 3.75 -3.43 -9.36
N THR A 194 4.13 -3.78 -10.57
CA THR A 194 5.28 -3.21 -11.27
C THR A 194 4.78 -2.32 -12.40
N VAL A 195 5.37 -1.14 -12.53
CA VAL A 195 5.29 -0.32 -13.72
C VAL A 195 6.70 -0.29 -14.29
N GLY A 196 6.87 -0.84 -15.48
CA GLY A 196 8.14 -0.87 -16.19
C GLY A 196 8.43 0.40 -16.95
N ALA A 197 9.69 0.60 -17.32
CA ALA A 197 10.13 1.80 -18.01
C ALA A 197 9.53 1.95 -19.43
N GLY A 198 9.07 0.85 -20.04
CA GLY A 198 8.37 0.84 -21.32
C GLY A 198 6.86 1.13 -21.21
N GLY A 199 6.33 1.28 -20.00
CA GLY A 199 4.90 1.47 -19.73
C GLY A 199 4.14 0.18 -19.43
N GLU A 200 4.79 -0.98 -19.53
CA GLU A 200 4.21 -2.27 -19.17
C GLU A 200 3.87 -2.32 -17.68
N ILE A 201 2.68 -2.81 -17.34
CA ILE A 201 2.23 -2.95 -15.96
C ILE A 201 1.99 -4.42 -15.68
N SER A 202 2.47 -4.91 -14.55
CA SER A 202 2.08 -6.22 -14.02
C SER A 202 1.46 -6.04 -12.65
N PHE A 203 0.28 -6.61 -12.46
CA PHE A 203 -0.45 -6.61 -11.20
C PHE A 203 -0.61 -8.05 -10.73
N TYR A 204 -0.04 -8.36 -9.58
CA TYR A 204 -0.20 -9.62 -8.87
C TYR A 204 -1.03 -9.37 -7.62
N ASP A 205 -2.02 -10.21 -7.37
CA ASP A 205 -2.72 -10.21 -6.09
C ASP A 205 -2.99 -11.62 -5.57
N GLU A 206 -2.78 -11.78 -4.27
CA GLU A 206 -3.33 -12.87 -3.46
C GLU A 206 -4.50 -12.31 -2.65
N TYR A 207 -5.62 -13.01 -2.62
CA TYR A 207 -6.78 -12.56 -1.85
C TYR A 207 -7.57 -13.71 -1.24
N LEU A 208 -8.20 -13.43 -0.10
CA LEU A 208 -9.05 -14.35 0.61
C LEU A 208 -10.51 -14.21 0.16
N GLU A 209 -11.08 -15.30 -0.34
CA GLU A 209 -12.50 -15.42 -0.67
C GLU A 209 -13.06 -16.67 0.01
N LYS A 210 -14.09 -16.50 0.86
CA LYS A 210 -14.75 -17.58 1.60
C LYS A 210 -13.77 -18.51 2.35
N GLY A 211 -12.69 -17.96 2.89
CA GLY A 211 -11.68 -18.69 3.65
C GLY A 211 -10.62 -19.41 2.80
N VAL A 212 -10.68 -19.28 1.47
CA VAL A 212 -9.71 -19.85 0.54
C VAL A 212 -8.87 -18.72 -0.07
N TRP A 213 -7.56 -18.92 -0.15
CA TRP A 213 -6.65 -18.01 -0.82
C TRP A 213 -6.61 -18.29 -2.31
N PHE A 214 -6.80 -17.25 -3.11
CA PHE A 214 -6.63 -17.26 -4.55
C PHE A 214 -5.47 -16.35 -4.91
N GLU A 215 -4.76 -16.67 -5.98
CA GLU A 215 -3.75 -15.80 -6.56
C GLU A 215 -4.01 -15.59 -8.04
N ARG A 216 -3.61 -14.43 -8.55
CA ARG A 216 -3.64 -14.15 -9.98
C ARG A 216 -2.60 -13.09 -10.35
N THR A 217 -2.24 -13.10 -11.64
CA THR A 217 -1.38 -12.09 -12.24
C THR A 217 -2.05 -11.61 -13.51
N VAL A 218 -2.11 -10.29 -13.67
CA VAL A 218 -2.63 -9.63 -14.87
C VAL A 218 -1.54 -8.70 -15.40
N ASN A 219 -1.28 -8.78 -16.69
CA ASN A 219 -0.31 -7.92 -17.37
C ASN A 219 -1.04 -6.97 -18.30
N TYR A 220 -0.55 -5.74 -18.39
CA TYR A 220 -1.05 -4.66 -19.23
C TYR A 220 0.12 -4.17 -20.10
N HIS A 221 -0.15 -3.98 -21.38
CA HIS A 221 0.81 -3.59 -22.40
C HIS A 221 0.41 -2.25 -23.02
#